data_AF-A0A7X0XYF1-F1
#
_entry.id   AF-A0A7X0XYF1-F1
#
_cell.length_a   1.000
_cell.length_b   1.000
_cell.length_c   1.000
_cell.angle_alpha   90.00
_cell.angle_beta   90.00
_cell.angle_gamma   90.00
#
_symmetry.space_group_name_H-M   'P 1'
#
loop_
_entity.id
_entity.type
_entity.pdbx_description
1 polymer ?
#
loop_
_entity_poly.entity_id
_entity_poly.type
_entity_poly.pdbx_seq_one_letter_code
_entity_poly.pdbx_strand_id
1 'polypeptide(L)'
;MSRKKITENVKKRLYADSMGRCMNPDCQEKLFINDRDIVEKAHIIPYCETEDNSYENLIILCPNCHTRFDKGSSYNIEKVKSWKRIREEELDNLFSKKFKNFDELKSKVKPLLIDNKTIYEKYYLGDKKNLWDKFEGRILVNNRMLKKILEQNLNLIQRNSIEFYSNLEYVNTFIMHIDEFEATRPDDEKEREVLFPKEINSIFGIAPVDDDMLPSTESLELLIIKLNEEGKFESISMGDEDSYILLKEDGELSKLYLNDTPRLRQLYFEYHCFRSTKVRLTSLNFAYKFMKSRGVNFEFDNFNNLREVTVCGIKMIFVYEYCLNKVDLMNLSPEENSVVINLHNWNGESCISSEANELSKKMNVTLLTMEDYYIYVHKLKQRK
;
A
#
# COMPACT_ATOMS: atom_id res chain seq x y z
N MET A 1 22.08 -49.94 3.15
CA MET A 1 20.87 -49.15 3.48
C MET A 1 20.82 -47.93 2.59
N SER A 2 19.66 -47.57 2.02
CA SER A 2 19.52 -46.37 1.20
C SER A 2 19.60 -45.12 2.07
N ARG A 3 20.42 -44.13 1.68
CA ARG A 3 20.54 -42.83 2.36
C ARG A 3 19.15 -42.21 2.57
N LYS A 4 18.81 -41.85 3.82
CA LYS A 4 17.55 -41.14 4.10
C LYS A 4 17.58 -39.80 3.38
N LYS A 5 16.48 -39.46 2.70
CA LYS A 5 16.35 -38.16 2.02
C LYS A 5 16.28 -37.04 3.07
N ILE A 6 16.95 -35.92 2.82
CA ILE A 6 16.73 -34.68 3.57
C ILE A 6 15.28 -34.27 3.35
N THR A 7 14.54 -33.99 4.44
CA THR A 7 13.14 -33.58 4.36
C THR A 7 13.02 -32.22 3.67
N GLU A 8 11.93 -31.99 2.95
CA GLU A 8 11.72 -30.70 2.27
C GLU A 8 11.67 -29.52 3.24
N ASN A 9 11.17 -29.74 4.46
CA ASN A 9 11.18 -28.75 5.53
C ASN A 9 12.62 -28.24 5.81
N VAL A 10 13.55 -29.16 6.08
CA VAL A 10 14.94 -28.80 6.38
C VAL A 10 15.57 -28.06 5.20
N LYS A 11 15.30 -28.48 3.96
CA LYS A 11 15.79 -27.77 2.76
C LYS A 11 15.26 -26.33 2.69
N LYS A 12 13.96 -26.12 2.93
CA LYS A 12 13.31 -24.81 2.88
C LYS A 12 13.84 -23.87 3.96
N ARG A 13 13.97 -24.36 5.19
CA ARG A 13 14.57 -23.61 6.30
C ARG A 13 16.00 -23.17 5.96
N LEU A 14 16.82 -24.10 5.47
CA LEU A 14 18.18 -23.81 5.00
C LEU A 14 18.23 -22.75 3.89
N TYR A 15 17.34 -22.82 2.90
CA TYR A 15 17.26 -21.80 1.85
C TYR A 15 16.88 -20.43 2.42
N ALA A 16 15.90 -20.39 3.31
CA ALA A 16 15.44 -19.16 3.95
C ALA A 16 16.57 -18.54 4.81
N ASP A 17 17.32 -19.34 5.56
CA ASP A 17 18.44 -18.90 6.41
C ASP A 17 19.64 -18.45 5.56
N SER A 18 19.81 -19.01 4.36
CA SER A 18 20.87 -18.59 3.44
C SER A 18 20.63 -17.20 2.85
N MET A 19 19.38 -16.76 2.83
CA MET A 19 18.93 -15.55 2.13
C MET A 19 19.41 -15.46 0.67
N GLY A 20 19.54 -16.62 0.02
CA GLY A 20 20.00 -16.72 -1.35
C GLY A 20 21.48 -16.41 -1.56
N ARG A 21 22.29 -16.52 -0.51
CA ARG A 21 23.76 -16.39 -0.58
C ARG A 21 24.47 -17.55 0.08
N CYS A 22 25.68 -17.86 -0.39
CA CYS A 22 26.56 -18.85 0.21
C CYS A 22 26.77 -18.53 1.69
N MET A 23 26.51 -19.48 2.60
CA MET A 23 26.60 -19.24 4.05
C MET A 23 28.04 -19.08 4.55
N ASN A 24 29.06 -19.42 3.75
CA ASN A 24 30.44 -19.09 4.07
C ASN A 24 30.61 -17.55 4.11
N PRO A 25 30.97 -16.95 5.26
CA PRO A 25 31.08 -15.50 5.42
C PRO A 25 32.06 -14.84 4.43
N ASP A 26 33.10 -15.57 4.00
CA ASP A 26 34.14 -15.05 3.10
C ASP A 26 33.72 -15.03 1.62
N CYS A 27 32.57 -15.62 1.26
CA CYS A 27 32.16 -15.82 -0.14
C CYS A 27 30.99 -14.91 -0.56
N GLN A 28 29.90 -14.91 0.21
CA GLN A 28 28.68 -14.10 -0.03
C GLN A 28 28.08 -14.23 -1.46
N GLU A 29 28.49 -15.21 -2.25
CA GLU A 29 28.04 -15.40 -3.63
C GLU A 29 26.54 -15.65 -3.71
N LYS A 30 25.85 -15.05 -4.70
CA LYS A 30 24.42 -15.28 -4.91
C LYS A 30 24.20 -16.71 -5.39
N LEU A 31 23.28 -17.43 -4.75
CA LEU A 31 23.01 -18.82 -5.06
C LEU A 31 21.84 -19.03 -6.03
N PHE A 32 20.95 -18.04 -6.11
CA PHE A 32 19.84 -18.02 -7.04
C PHE A 32 20.18 -17.06 -8.20
N ILE A 33 20.67 -17.61 -9.31
CA ILE A 33 21.03 -16.83 -10.51
C ILE A 33 20.23 -17.38 -11.70
N ASN A 34 19.23 -16.62 -12.16
CA ASN A 34 18.36 -17.00 -13.28
C ASN A 34 17.68 -18.38 -13.07
N ASP A 35 17.53 -19.18 -14.12
CA ASP A 35 16.97 -20.55 -14.09
C ASP A 35 17.99 -21.61 -13.60
N ARG A 36 19.13 -21.20 -13.03
CA ARG A 36 20.17 -22.11 -12.53
C ARG A 36 20.40 -21.88 -11.05
N ASP A 37 19.92 -22.83 -10.25
CA ASP A 37 20.26 -22.91 -8.84
C ASP A 37 21.65 -23.54 -8.69
N ILE A 38 22.60 -22.80 -8.12
CA ILE A 38 23.94 -23.32 -7.78
C ILE A 38 24.03 -23.70 -6.29
N VAL A 39 22.88 -23.98 -5.67
CA VAL A 39 22.80 -24.25 -4.23
C VAL A 39 23.19 -25.69 -3.93
N GLU A 40 24.26 -25.88 -3.16
CA GLU A 40 24.66 -27.19 -2.65
C GLU A 40 24.40 -27.29 -1.14
N LYS A 41 23.86 -28.44 -0.71
CA LYS A 41 23.61 -28.78 0.71
C LYS A 41 24.73 -29.67 1.19
N ALA A 42 25.52 -29.17 2.14
CA ALA A 42 26.62 -29.90 2.74
C ALA A 42 26.23 -30.37 4.15
N HIS A 43 26.67 -31.56 4.51
CA HIS A 43 26.62 -32.07 5.88
C HIS A 43 27.83 -31.54 6.65
N ILE A 44 27.63 -30.83 7.76
CA ILE A 44 28.71 -30.28 8.58
C ILE A 44 29.50 -31.43 9.22
N ILE A 45 28.81 -32.44 9.75
CA ILE A 45 29.36 -33.74 10.14
C ILE A 45 28.91 -34.78 9.10
N PRO A 46 29.83 -35.54 8.48
CA PRO A 46 29.51 -36.45 7.38
C PRO A 46 28.33 -37.37 7.69
N TYR A 47 27.41 -37.49 6.72
CA TYR A 47 26.22 -38.33 6.87
C TYR A 47 26.54 -39.80 7.20
N CYS A 48 27.66 -40.32 6.71
CA CYS A 48 28.10 -41.69 6.99
C CYS A 48 28.46 -41.92 8.46
N GLU A 49 28.71 -40.87 9.25
CA GLU A 49 29.07 -40.96 10.66
C GLU A 49 27.85 -40.85 11.59
N THR A 50 26.87 -40.03 11.22
CA THR A 50 25.76 -39.66 12.12
C THR A 50 24.38 -40.03 11.60
N GLU A 51 24.26 -40.30 10.30
CA GLU A 51 22.99 -40.35 9.57
C GLU A 51 22.08 -39.12 9.81
N ASP A 52 22.67 -37.99 10.23
CA ASP A 52 21.94 -36.82 10.70
C ASP A 52 21.65 -35.85 9.56
N ASN A 53 20.36 -35.73 9.21
CA ASN A 53 19.82 -34.77 8.23
C ASN A 53 19.12 -33.58 8.92
N SER A 54 19.41 -33.32 10.20
CA SER A 54 18.89 -32.18 10.95
C SER A 54 19.27 -30.85 10.30
N TYR A 55 18.48 -29.81 10.58
CA TYR A 55 18.83 -28.46 10.15
C TYR A 55 20.20 -28.07 10.71
N GLU A 56 20.46 -28.40 11.96
CA GLU A 56 21.66 -28.11 12.72
C GLU A 56 22.92 -28.65 12.01
N ASN A 57 22.84 -29.87 11.46
CA ASN A 57 23.95 -30.54 10.77
C ASN A 57 24.08 -30.22 9.27
N LEU A 58 23.21 -29.38 8.69
CA LEU A 58 23.25 -29.05 7.26
C LEU A 58 23.60 -27.58 7.03
N ILE A 59 24.28 -27.26 5.93
CA ILE A 59 24.63 -25.89 5.55
C ILE A 59 24.50 -25.67 4.04
N ILE A 60 24.25 -24.43 3.63
CA ILE A 60 24.09 -24.03 2.23
C ILE A 60 25.35 -23.33 1.72
N LEU A 61 25.97 -23.89 0.69
CA LEU A 61 27.20 -23.39 0.08
C LEU A 61 27.08 -23.29 -1.45
N CYS A 62 27.90 -22.44 -2.08
CA CYS A 62 28.11 -22.50 -3.52
C CYS A 62 29.04 -23.69 -3.87
N PRO A 63 29.10 -24.13 -5.14
CA PRO A 63 29.85 -25.33 -5.51
C PRO A 63 31.34 -25.23 -5.22
N ASN A 64 31.89 -24.02 -5.33
CA ASN A 64 33.29 -23.74 -5.01
C ASN A 64 33.58 -23.90 -3.51
N CYS A 65 32.71 -23.36 -2.65
CA CYS A 65 32.86 -23.48 -1.21
C CYS A 65 32.59 -24.91 -0.73
N HIS A 66 31.62 -25.61 -1.30
CA HIS A 66 31.34 -27.00 -0.97
C HIS A 66 32.50 -27.92 -1.38
N THR A 67 33.05 -27.76 -2.58
CA THR A 67 34.24 -28.52 -3.02
C THR A 67 35.44 -28.30 -2.10
N ARG A 68 35.65 -27.06 -1.63
CA ARG A 68 36.72 -26.75 -0.66
C ARG A 68 36.46 -27.36 0.70
N PHE A 69 35.20 -27.39 1.13
CA PHE A 69 34.77 -28.01 2.38
C PHE A 69 34.98 -29.54 2.33
N ASP A 70 34.61 -30.20 1.23
CA ASP A 70 34.80 -31.65 1.06
C ASP A 70 36.28 -32.06 0.93
N LYS A 71 37.08 -31.28 0.21
CA LYS A 71 38.50 -31.60 -0.05
C LYS A 71 39.44 -31.20 1.08
N GLY A 72 39.02 -30.27 1.93
CA GLY A 72 39.84 -29.71 2.99
C GLY A 72 39.26 -30.03 4.36
N SER A 73 39.96 -30.86 5.13
CA SER A 73 39.79 -31.00 6.59
C SER A 73 40.11 -29.70 7.38
N SER A 74 40.17 -28.56 6.69
CA SER A 74 40.63 -27.25 7.18
C SER A 74 39.56 -26.43 7.90
N TYR A 75 38.30 -26.87 7.90
CA TYR A 75 37.22 -26.17 8.60
C TYR A 75 36.83 -26.94 9.87
N ASN A 76 37.15 -26.35 11.02
CA ASN A 76 36.66 -26.82 12.31
C ASN A 76 35.12 -26.84 12.29
N ILE A 77 34.51 -27.96 12.69
CA ILE A 77 33.04 -28.14 12.79
C ILE A 77 32.38 -26.97 13.54
N GLU A 78 32.99 -26.52 14.64
CA GLU A 78 32.48 -25.38 15.42
C GLU A 78 32.57 -24.05 14.65
N LYS A 79 33.56 -23.90 13.77
CA LYS A 79 33.66 -22.75 12.87
C LYS A 79 32.54 -22.76 11.82
N VAL A 80 32.19 -23.93 11.27
CA VAL A 80 31.10 -24.02 10.28
C VAL A 80 29.74 -23.85 10.92
N LYS A 81 29.53 -24.40 12.12
CA LYS A 81 28.32 -24.12 12.91
C LYS A 81 28.17 -22.62 13.19
N SER A 82 29.27 -21.92 13.48
CA SER A 82 29.22 -20.47 13.72
C SER A 82 28.88 -19.65 12.48
N TRP A 83 29.07 -20.16 11.24
CA TRP A 83 28.70 -19.45 10.01
C TRP A 83 27.20 -19.16 9.91
N LYS A 84 26.34 -20.04 10.41
CA LYS A 84 24.89 -19.78 10.49
C LYS A 84 24.57 -18.62 11.42
N ARG A 85 25.22 -18.58 12.58
CA ARG A 85 25.08 -17.48 13.54
C ARG A 85 25.64 -16.16 12.99
N ILE A 86 26.83 -16.19 12.39
CA ILE A 86 27.43 -15.02 11.74
C ILE A 86 26.50 -14.50 10.64
N ARG A 87 25.92 -15.40 9.84
CA ARG A 87 24.92 -15.03 8.84
C ARG A 87 23.72 -14.34 9.48
N GLU A 88 23.15 -14.93 10.52
CA GLU A 88 22.03 -14.34 11.25
C GLU A 88 22.36 -12.92 11.78
N GLU A 89 23.54 -12.73 12.38
CA GLU A 89 24.03 -11.45 12.89
C GLU A 89 24.31 -10.42 11.77
N GLU A 90 24.94 -10.82 10.66
CA GLU A 90 25.14 -9.98 9.48
C GLU A 90 23.79 -9.49 8.92
N LEU A 91 22.80 -10.37 8.93
CA LEU A 91 21.46 -10.09 8.44
C LEU A 91 20.68 -9.18 9.38
N ASP A 92 20.78 -9.40 10.69
CA ASP A 92 20.22 -8.48 11.67
C ASP A 92 20.82 -7.10 11.48
N ASN A 93 22.14 -6.98 11.30
CA ASN A 93 22.76 -5.68 11.05
C ASN A 93 22.31 -5.03 9.73
N LEU A 94 22.11 -5.81 8.67
CA LEU A 94 21.71 -5.28 7.37
C LEU A 94 20.24 -4.80 7.35
N PHE A 95 19.36 -5.58 7.98
CA PHE A 95 17.91 -5.35 7.93
C PHE A 95 17.35 -4.66 9.18
N SER A 96 18.15 -4.47 10.23
CA SER A 96 17.84 -3.56 11.35
C SER A 96 18.01 -2.08 11.02
N LYS A 97 18.18 -1.76 9.73
CA LYS A 97 18.27 -0.37 9.28
C LYS A 97 16.93 0.33 9.50
N LYS A 98 16.95 1.37 10.34
CA LYS A 98 15.86 2.34 10.42
C LYS A 98 15.96 3.31 9.26
N PHE A 99 14.86 3.44 8.52
CA PHE A 99 14.71 4.39 7.42
C PHE A 99 14.25 5.74 7.96
N LYS A 100 14.59 6.81 7.23
CA LYS A 100 14.25 8.16 7.66
C LYS A 100 12.79 8.50 7.41
N ASN A 101 12.25 8.00 6.31
CA ASN A 101 10.89 8.28 5.84
C ASN A 101 10.33 7.06 5.10
N PHE A 102 9.03 7.11 4.82
CA PHE A 102 8.34 6.00 4.18
C PHE A 102 8.78 5.79 2.73
N ASP A 103 9.19 6.83 1.98
CA ASP A 103 9.77 6.69 0.64
C ASP A 103 11.05 5.81 0.65
N GLU A 104 11.97 6.03 1.59
CA GLU A 104 13.16 5.19 1.76
C GLU A 104 12.78 3.74 2.08
N LEU A 105 11.80 3.52 2.98
CA LEU A 105 11.27 2.20 3.32
C LEU A 105 10.64 1.52 2.08
N LYS A 106 9.77 2.23 1.37
CA LYS A 106 9.09 1.79 0.15
C LYS A 106 10.08 1.36 -0.93
N SER A 107 11.19 2.09 -1.09
CA SER A 107 12.25 1.73 -2.05
C SER A 107 12.89 0.35 -1.80
N LYS A 108 12.85 -0.15 -0.56
CA LYS A 108 13.37 -1.47 -0.17
C LYS A 108 12.30 -2.55 -0.13
N VAL A 109 11.10 -2.20 0.33
CA VAL A 109 9.98 -3.13 0.48
C VAL A 109 9.33 -3.46 -0.88
N LYS A 110 9.07 -2.44 -1.71
CA LYS A 110 8.34 -2.59 -2.98
C LYS A 110 8.94 -3.66 -3.92
N PRO A 111 10.27 -3.72 -4.16
CA PRO A 111 10.85 -4.75 -5.03
C PRO A 111 10.64 -6.18 -4.52
N LEU A 112 10.72 -6.39 -3.20
CA LEU A 112 10.53 -7.72 -2.59
C LEU A 112 9.08 -8.19 -2.71
N LEU A 113 8.12 -7.29 -2.47
CA LEU A 113 6.69 -7.57 -2.64
C LEU A 113 6.34 -7.86 -4.11
N ILE A 114 6.88 -7.09 -5.07
CA ILE A 114 6.68 -7.33 -6.50
C ILE A 114 7.22 -8.70 -6.93
N ASP A 115 8.40 -9.08 -6.44
CA ASP A 115 9.01 -10.37 -6.73
C ASP A 115 8.15 -11.53 -6.18
N ASN A 116 7.70 -11.40 -4.92
CA ASN A 116 6.78 -12.37 -4.30
C ASN A 116 5.47 -12.51 -5.08
N LYS A 117 4.84 -11.38 -5.42
CA LYS A 117 3.62 -11.33 -6.22
C LYS A 117 3.83 -12.01 -7.57
N THR A 118 4.93 -11.70 -8.25
CA THR A 118 5.26 -12.28 -9.57
C THR A 118 5.44 -13.79 -9.50
N ILE A 119 6.14 -14.31 -8.48
CA ILE A 119 6.34 -15.75 -8.29
C ILE A 119 4.99 -16.43 -8.01
N TYR A 120 4.20 -15.87 -7.10
CA TYR A 120 2.89 -16.40 -6.75
C TYR A 120 1.95 -16.46 -7.95
N GLU A 121 1.79 -15.36 -8.69
CA GLU A 121 0.90 -15.28 -9.85
C GLU A 121 1.35 -16.23 -10.97
N LYS A 122 2.65 -16.29 -11.28
CA LYS A 122 3.14 -17.10 -12.41
C LYS A 122 3.19 -18.60 -12.12
N TYR A 123 3.48 -19.00 -10.88
CA TYR A 123 3.81 -20.39 -10.58
C TYR A 123 2.81 -21.07 -9.66
N TYR A 124 2.20 -20.35 -8.71
CA TYR A 124 1.14 -20.91 -7.86
C TYR A 124 -0.21 -20.86 -8.57
N LEU A 125 -0.68 -19.66 -8.93
CA LEU A 125 -1.97 -19.50 -9.61
C LEU A 125 -1.97 -20.06 -11.04
N GLY A 126 -0.82 -20.06 -11.70
CA GLY A 126 -0.65 -20.65 -13.03
C GLY A 126 -0.65 -22.20 -13.07
N ASP A 127 -0.92 -22.87 -11.94
CA ASP A 127 -0.92 -24.33 -11.76
C ASP A 127 0.38 -25.03 -12.22
N LYS A 128 1.52 -24.37 -11.97
CA LYS A 128 2.86 -24.88 -12.33
C LYS A 128 3.59 -25.41 -11.10
N LYS A 129 3.00 -26.41 -10.43
CA LYS A 129 3.50 -26.98 -9.15
C LYS A 129 5.01 -27.28 -9.14
N ASN A 130 5.53 -27.92 -10.19
CA ASN A 130 6.96 -28.26 -10.29
C ASN A 130 7.88 -27.02 -10.32
N LEU A 131 7.41 -25.88 -10.83
CA LEU A 131 8.15 -24.63 -10.85
C LEU A 131 7.93 -23.84 -9.56
N TRP A 132 6.73 -23.90 -8.99
CA TRP A 132 6.46 -23.35 -7.67
C TRP A 132 7.42 -23.90 -6.62
N ASP A 133 7.62 -25.22 -6.57
CA ASP A 133 8.53 -25.86 -5.61
C ASP A 133 9.99 -25.38 -5.75
N LYS A 134 10.39 -24.88 -6.92
CA LYS A 134 11.70 -24.27 -7.14
C LYS A 134 11.77 -22.82 -6.64
N PHE A 135 10.77 -22.01 -6.98
CA PHE A 135 10.80 -20.57 -6.69
C PHE A 135 10.24 -20.19 -5.32
N GLU A 136 9.54 -21.11 -4.65
CA GLU A 136 9.00 -20.93 -3.31
C GLU A 136 10.08 -20.53 -2.29
N GLY A 137 11.29 -21.09 -2.40
CA GLY A 137 12.41 -20.73 -1.53
C GLY A 137 12.75 -19.24 -1.58
N ARG A 138 12.55 -18.60 -2.74
CA ARG A 138 12.77 -17.16 -2.92
C ARG A 138 11.70 -16.31 -2.21
N ILE A 139 10.45 -16.77 -2.18
CA ILE A 139 9.40 -16.12 -1.38
C ILE A 139 9.74 -16.17 0.10
N LEU A 140 10.23 -17.32 0.61
CA LEU A 140 10.62 -17.44 2.02
C LEU A 140 11.75 -16.46 2.39
N VAL A 141 12.76 -16.36 1.53
CA VAL A 141 13.85 -15.38 1.70
C VAL A 141 13.31 -13.95 1.73
N ASN A 142 12.49 -13.58 0.74
CA ASN A 142 11.91 -12.24 0.66
C ASN A 142 10.99 -11.93 1.86
N ASN A 143 10.17 -12.88 2.29
CA ASN A 143 9.28 -12.74 3.45
C ASN A 143 10.07 -12.44 4.73
N ARG A 144 11.17 -13.16 4.98
CA ARG A 144 12.02 -12.89 6.15
C ARG A 144 12.67 -11.51 6.08
N MET A 145 13.12 -11.08 4.90
CA MET A 145 13.64 -9.72 4.72
C MET A 145 12.56 -8.66 4.98
N LEU A 146 11.36 -8.86 4.40
CA LEU A 146 10.21 -7.98 4.57
C LEU A 146 9.81 -7.85 6.04
N LYS A 147 9.68 -8.98 6.75
CA LYS A 147 9.36 -9.01 8.18
C LYS A 147 10.34 -8.17 9.00
N LYS A 148 11.65 -8.45 8.89
CA LYS A 148 12.69 -7.71 9.61
C LYS A 148 12.68 -6.21 9.32
N ILE A 149 12.55 -5.84 8.04
CA ILE A 149 12.47 -4.43 7.62
C ILE A 149 11.26 -3.74 8.24
N LEU A 150 10.08 -4.36 8.18
CA LEU A 150 8.83 -3.76 8.64
C LEU A 150 8.80 -3.62 10.15
N GLU A 151 9.17 -4.65 10.90
CA GLU A 151 9.20 -4.65 12.38
C GLU A 151 10.05 -3.51 12.95
N GLN A 152 11.15 -3.17 12.28
CA GLN A 152 12.07 -2.11 12.70
C GLN A 152 11.61 -0.70 12.32
N ASN A 153 10.60 -0.60 11.46
CA ASN A 153 10.17 0.66 10.83
C ASN A 153 8.65 0.90 10.95
N LEU A 154 7.97 0.23 11.88
CA LEU A 154 6.52 0.37 12.11
C LEU A 154 6.10 1.81 12.42
N ASN A 155 7.02 2.66 12.90
CA ASN A 155 6.77 4.08 13.16
C ASN A 155 6.54 4.91 11.88
N LEU A 156 6.92 4.39 10.71
CA LEU A 156 6.70 5.02 9.41
C LEU A 156 5.36 4.64 8.77
N ILE A 157 4.64 3.69 9.38
CA ILE A 157 3.34 3.23 8.90
C ILE A 157 2.24 4.00 9.64
N GLN A 158 1.24 4.45 8.88
CA GLN A 158 0.09 5.12 9.46
C GLN A 158 -0.60 4.22 10.49
N ARG A 159 -0.91 4.81 11.66
CA ARG A 159 -1.63 4.14 12.76
C ARG A 159 -2.93 4.85 13.11
N ASN A 160 -3.92 4.09 13.53
CA ASN A 160 -5.19 4.57 14.07
C ASN A 160 -5.56 3.75 15.31
N SER A 161 -6.34 4.33 16.23
CA SER A 161 -6.88 3.60 17.39
C SER A 161 -7.94 2.57 17.01
N ILE A 162 -8.59 2.77 15.85
CA ILE A 162 -9.53 1.81 15.27
C ILE A 162 -8.77 0.99 14.21
N GLU A 163 -8.66 -0.31 14.44
CA GLU A 163 -7.89 -1.26 13.62
C GLU A 163 -8.22 -1.19 12.13
N PHE A 164 -9.52 -1.14 11.79
CA PHE A 164 -9.99 -1.06 10.41
C PHE A 164 -9.47 0.19 9.65
N TYR A 165 -9.13 1.26 10.37
CA TYR A 165 -8.58 2.49 9.80
C TYR A 165 -7.05 2.61 9.97
N SER A 166 -6.36 1.50 10.27
CA SER A 166 -4.94 1.48 10.60
C SER A 166 -4.15 0.69 9.56
N ASN A 167 -3.29 1.37 8.78
CA ASN A 167 -2.37 0.66 7.88
C ASN A 167 -1.36 -0.21 8.65
N LEU A 168 -1.03 0.17 9.89
CA LEU A 168 -0.19 -0.62 10.78
C LEU A 168 -0.81 -1.99 11.06
N GLU A 169 -2.13 -2.09 11.10
CA GLU A 169 -2.80 -3.38 11.33
C GLU A 169 -2.67 -4.31 10.12
N TYR A 170 -2.77 -3.79 8.90
CA TYR A 170 -2.47 -4.56 7.69
C TYR A 170 -1.01 -5.03 7.66
N VAL A 171 -0.07 -4.23 8.16
CA VAL A 171 1.34 -4.62 8.30
C VAL A 171 1.52 -5.73 9.35
N ASN A 172 0.86 -5.63 10.50
CA ASN A 172 0.90 -6.68 11.52
C ASN A 172 0.30 -8.00 11.00
N THR A 173 -0.85 -7.91 10.32
CA THR A 173 -1.50 -9.06 9.66
C THR A 173 -0.55 -9.70 8.63
N PHE A 174 0.20 -8.89 7.89
CA PHE A 174 1.19 -9.41 6.93
C PHE A 174 2.37 -10.11 7.61
N ILE A 175 2.83 -9.59 8.75
CA ILE A 175 3.88 -10.24 9.55
C ILE A 175 3.36 -11.59 10.08
N MET A 176 2.12 -11.65 10.59
CA MET A 176 1.48 -12.91 11.00
C MET A 176 1.32 -13.88 9.83
N HIS A 177 0.89 -13.39 8.66
CA HIS A 177 0.82 -14.18 7.43
C HIS A 177 2.18 -14.80 7.09
N ILE A 178 3.28 -14.05 7.21
CA ILE A 178 4.63 -14.55 6.96
C ILE A 178 4.96 -15.69 7.94
N ASP A 179 4.65 -15.52 9.22
CA ASP A 179 4.93 -16.52 10.25
C ASP A 179 4.13 -17.80 10.04
N GLU A 180 2.83 -17.71 9.80
CA GLU A 180 2.01 -18.88 9.46
C GLU A 180 2.46 -19.52 8.15
N PHE A 181 2.80 -18.70 7.15
CA PHE A 181 3.26 -19.21 5.86
C PHE A 181 4.53 -20.05 6.03
N GLU A 182 5.43 -19.66 6.92
CA GLU A 182 6.67 -20.38 7.23
C GLU A 182 6.41 -21.60 8.13
N ALA A 183 5.64 -21.43 9.21
CA ALA A 183 5.38 -22.44 10.23
C ALA A 183 4.59 -23.63 9.70
N THR A 184 3.62 -23.41 8.80
CA THR A 184 2.73 -24.45 8.25
C THR A 184 3.32 -25.17 7.04
N ARG A 185 4.54 -24.81 6.62
CA ARG A 185 5.22 -25.50 5.51
C ARG A 185 5.57 -26.96 5.71
N PRO A 186 5.95 -27.40 6.93
CA PRO A 186 6.28 -28.79 7.21
C PRO A 186 5.05 -29.70 7.12
N ASP A 187 3.86 -29.12 7.28
CA ASP A 187 2.63 -29.87 7.45
C ASP A 187 2.18 -30.48 6.13
N ASP A 188 1.72 -31.73 6.21
CA ASP A 188 1.16 -32.44 5.05
C ASP A 188 -0.09 -31.72 4.53
N GLU A 189 -0.86 -31.10 5.44
CA GLU A 189 -1.97 -30.22 5.16
C GLU A 189 -1.67 -28.81 5.69
N LYS A 190 -1.69 -27.82 4.80
CA LYS A 190 -1.36 -26.42 5.14
C LYS A 190 -2.62 -25.71 5.60
N GLU A 191 -2.95 -25.87 6.88
CA GLU A 191 -4.00 -25.08 7.51
C GLU A 191 -3.46 -23.69 7.85
N ARG A 192 -4.02 -22.65 7.23
CA ARG A 192 -3.64 -21.25 7.45
C ARG A 192 -4.89 -20.44 7.69
N GLU A 193 -4.89 -19.68 8.78
CA GLU A 193 -6.00 -18.80 9.11
C GLU A 193 -5.74 -17.40 8.53
N VAL A 194 -4.48 -16.96 8.52
CA VAL A 194 -4.10 -15.62 8.06
C VAL A 194 -3.71 -15.64 6.59
N LEU A 195 -4.61 -15.14 5.76
CA LEU A 195 -4.38 -14.94 4.33
C LEU A 195 -3.49 -13.72 4.07
N PHE A 196 -2.94 -13.63 2.85
CA PHE A 196 -2.14 -12.50 2.43
C PHE A 196 -3.00 -11.22 2.39
N PRO A 197 -2.68 -10.15 3.14
CA PRO A 197 -3.42 -8.90 3.10
C PRO A 197 -3.06 -8.11 1.84
N LYS A 198 -3.98 -8.05 0.87
CA LYS A 198 -3.79 -7.34 -0.40
C LYS A 198 -3.48 -5.85 -0.20
N GLU A 199 -3.91 -5.28 0.91
CA GLU A 199 -3.72 -3.89 1.34
C GLU A 199 -2.25 -3.52 1.46
N ILE A 200 -1.36 -4.48 1.74
CA ILE A 200 0.09 -4.24 1.72
C ILE A 200 0.57 -3.79 0.34
N ASN A 201 0.05 -4.40 -0.73
CA ASN A 201 0.40 -3.95 -2.07
C ASN A 201 -0.12 -2.55 -2.37
N SER A 202 -1.28 -2.16 -1.81
CA SER A 202 -1.82 -0.80 -1.93
C SER A 202 -0.93 0.22 -1.21
N ILE A 203 -0.63 -0.01 0.08
CA ILE A 203 0.22 0.86 0.91
C ILE A 203 1.55 1.18 0.20
N PHE A 204 2.18 0.18 -0.42
CA PHE A 204 3.46 0.35 -1.12
C PHE A 204 3.34 0.73 -2.61
N GLY A 205 2.14 1.03 -3.10
CA GLY A 205 1.90 1.50 -4.48
C GLY A 205 2.25 0.45 -5.55
N ILE A 206 1.88 -0.80 -5.32
CA ILE A 206 2.07 -1.95 -6.22
C ILE A 206 0.76 -2.28 -6.94
N ALA A 207 -0.33 -2.41 -6.20
CA ALA A 207 -1.65 -2.69 -6.74
C ALA A 207 -2.70 -2.04 -5.84
N PRO A 208 -3.67 -1.28 -6.40
CA PRO A 208 -4.70 -0.64 -5.61
C PRO A 208 -5.66 -1.68 -5.03
N VAL A 209 -6.33 -1.30 -3.95
CA VAL A 209 -7.54 -1.99 -3.48
C VAL A 209 -8.77 -1.14 -3.81
N ASP A 210 -9.92 -1.79 -3.90
CA ASP A 210 -11.21 -1.13 -3.98
C ASP A 210 -11.83 -1.11 -2.56
N ASP A 211 -11.97 0.09 -2.01
CA ASP A 211 -12.45 0.37 -0.65
C ASP A 211 -13.24 1.70 -0.63
N ASP A 212 -13.84 2.07 0.50
CA ASP A 212 -14.58 3.33 0.60
C ASP A 212 -13.64 4.54 0.62
N MET A 213 -13.99 5.61 -0.11
CA MET A 213 -13.22 6.86 -0.11
C MET A 213 -13.09 7.45 1.30
N LEU A 214 -11.90 7.96 1.63
CA LEU A 214 -11.70 8.71 2.87
C LEU A 214 -12.59 9.96 2.89
N PRO A 215 -13.25 10.28 4.02
CA PRO A 215 -14.37 11.21 4.02
C PRO A 215 -13.98 12.68 3.86
N SER A 216 -12.77 13.11 4.24
CA SER A 216 -12.42 14.54 4.28
C SER A 216 -11.92 15.05 2.92
N THR A 217 -12.69 15.97 2.33
CA THR A 217 -12.24 16.73 1.14
C THR A 217 -11.05 17.63 1.49
N GLU A 218 -11.04 18.20 2.70
CA GLU A 218 -9.98 19.12 3.14
C GLU A 218 -8.62 18.41 3.27
N SER A 219 -8.64 17.11 3.64
CA SER A 219 -7.42 16.30 3.67
C SER A 219 -6.88 16.06 2.26
N LEU A 220 -7.77 15.86 1.29
CA LEU A 220 -7.41 15.67 -0.12
C LEU A 220 -6.85 16.95 -0.74
N GLU A 221 -7.52 18.09 -0.53
CA GLU A 221 -7.06 19.41 -0.95
C GLU A 221 -5.65 19.70 -0.41
N LEU A 222 -5.42 19.45 0.87
CA LEU A 222 -4.11 19.66 1.48
C LEU A 222 -3.04 18.73 0.92
N LEU A 223 -3.39 17.45 0.66
CA LEU A 223 -2.47 16.52 0.00
C LEU A 223 -2.09 17.04 -1.39
N ILE A 224 -3.04 17.52 -2.18
CA ILE A 224 -2.78 18.07 -3.51
C ILE A 224 -1.83 19.26 -3.43
N ILE A 225 -2.04 20.18 -2.47
CA ILE A 225 -1.12 21.30 -2.23
C ILE A 225 0.30 20.78 -1.99
N LYS A 226 0.47 19.80 -1.10
CA LYS A 226 1.77 19.22 -0.77
C LYS A 226 2.44 18.49 -1.93
N LEU A 227 1.67 17.75 -2.71
CA LEU A 227 2.18 17.08 -3.91
C LEU A 227 2.59 18.08 -4.99
N ASN A 228 1.85 19.18 -5.14
CA ASN A 228 2.17 20.24 -6.10
C ASN A 228 3.42 21.02 -5.68
N GLU A 229 3.61 21.29 -4.38
CA GLU A 229 4.85 21.89 -3.83
C GLU A 229 6.11 21.05 -4.19
N GLU A 230 5.96 19.72 -4.30
CA GLU A 230 7.04 18.80 -4.70
C GLU A 230 7.10 18.53 -6.21
N GLY A 231 6.22 19.14 -7.02
CA GLY A 231 6.13 18.88 -8.47
C GLY A 231 5.68 17.46 -8.83
N LYS A 232 5.02 16.77 -7.90
CA LYS A 232 4.48 15.41 -8.06
C LYS A 232 3.03 15.39 -8.55
N PHE A 233 2.28 16.48 -8.39
CA PHE A 233 0.89 16.57 -8.83
C PHE A 233 0.78 17.00 -10.30
N GLU A 234 -0.01 16.27 -11.10
CA GLU A 234 -0.30 16.62 -12.50
C GLU A 234 -1.76 17.09 -12.65
N SER A 235 -2.72 16.29 -12.19
CA SER A 235 -4.15 16.61 -12.28
C SER A 235 -4.99 15.77 -11.32
N ILE A 236 -6.27 16.09 -11.18
CA ILE A 236 -7.25 15.25 -10.48
C ILE A 236 -8.48 15.01 -11.36
N SER A 237 -9.00 13.79 -11.33
CA SER A 237 -10.26 13.38 -11.95
C SER A 237 -11.30 13.14 -10.86
N MET A 238 -12.34 13.97 -10.84
CA MET A 238 -13.51 13.80 -9.98
C MET A 238 -14.79 13.73 -10.81
N GLY A 239 -15.82 13.11 -10.25
CA GLY A 239 -17.11 12.89 -10.90
C GLY A 239 -17.12 11.73 -11.89
N ASP A 240 -16.11 10.87 -11.86
CA ASP A 240 -16.05 9.62 -12.62
C ASP A 240 -16.22 8.43 -11.66
N GLU A 241 -16.55 7.24 -12.18
CA GLU A 241 -16.59 6.00 -11.38
C GLU A 241 -15.26 5.79 -10.65
N ASP A 242 -14.17 5.79 -11.42
CA ASP A 242 -12.81 5.69 -10.90
C ASP A 242 -12.21 7.11 -10.79
N SER A 243 -12.47 7.78 -9.68
CA SER A 243 -11.86 9.08 -9.39
C SER A 243 -10.41 8.90 -8.91
N TYR A 244 -9.48 9.75 -9.37
CA TYR A 244 -8.04 9.59 -9.09
C TYR A 244 -7.27 10.91 -9.12
N ILE A 245 -6.13 10.95 -8.44
CA ILE A 245 -5.06 11.93 -8.67
C ILE A 245 -4.06 11.32 -9.67
N LEU A 246 -3.65 12.11 -10.65
CA LEU A 246 -2.56 11.78 -11.55
C LEU A 246 -1.25 12.33 -10.94
N LEU A 247 -0.32 11.43 -10.66
CA LEU A 247 0.96 11.71 -10.01
C LEU A 247 2.11 11.50 -10.99
N LYS A 248 3.19 12.26 -10.82
CA LYS A 248 4.48 12.04 -11.46
C LYS A 248 5.43 11.35 -10.48
N GLU A 249 5.59 10.03 -10.64
CA GLU A 249 6.50 9.20 -9.84
C GLU A 249 7.63 8.69 -10.75
N ASP A 250 8.90 8.92 -10.37
CA ASP A 250 10.09 8.45 -11.11
C ASP A 250 10.13 8.82 -12.62
N GLY A 251 9.49 9.94 -12.98
CA GLY A 251 9.41 10.41 -14.37
C GLY A 251 8.26 9.81 -15.17
N GLU A 252 7.50 8.89 -14.59
CA GLU A 252 6.30 8.29 -15.18
C GLU A 252 5.02 8.83 -14.52
N LEU A 253 3.92 8.81 -15.27
CA LEU A 253 2.61 9.15 -14.75
C LEU A 253 1.96 7.92 -14.13
N SER A 254 1.48 8.05 -12.90
CA SER A 254 0.77 6.99 -12.18
C SER A 254 -0.56 7.51 -11.61
N LYS A 255 -1.55 6.64 -11.51
CA LYS A 255 -2.85 6.96 -10.91
C LYS A 255 -2.87 6.57 -9.43
N LEU A 256 -3.28 7.50 -8.59
CA LEU A 256 -3.69 7.26 -7.21
C LEU A 256 -5.21 7.37 -7.14
N TYR A 257 -5.91 6.23 -7.07
CA TYR A 257 -7.36 6.23 -6.99
C TYR A 257 -7.84 6.71 -5.61
N LEU A 258 -8.95 7.44 -5.57
CA LEU A 258 -9.48 8.01 -4.32
C LEU A 258 -10.14 6.95 -3.42
N ASN A 259 -10.49 5.79 -3.98
CA ASN A 259 -10.93 4.58 -3.28
C ASN A 259 -9.78 3.62 -2.94
N ASP A 260 -8.53 3.92 -3.32
CA ASP A 260 -7.34 3.16 -2.90
C ASP A 260 -6.92 3.59 -1.47
N THR A 261 -7.81 3.30 -0.52
CA THR A 261 -7.82 3.89 0.81
C THR A 261 -6.54 3.65 1.61
N PRO A 262 -5.94 2.44 1.65
CA PRO A 262 -4.68 2.25 2.38
C PRO A 262 -3.55 3.12 1.84
N ARG A 263 -3.41 3.26 0.51
CA ARG A 263 -2.41 4.14 -0.12
C ARG A 263 -2.66 5.60 0.19
N LEU A 264 -3.90 6.09 0.01
CA LEU A 264 -4.26 7.48 0.28
C LEU A 264 -4.06 7.83 1.76
N ARG A 265 -4.42 6.91 2.66
CA ARG A 265 -4.25 7.05 4.11
C ARG A 265 -2.78 7.12 4.51
N GLN A 266 -1.91 6.34 3.86
CA GLN A 266 -0.47 6.39 4.07
C GLN A 266 0.09 7.75 3.66
N LEU A 267 -0.32 8.26 2.48
CA LEU A 267 0.08 9.60 2.02
C LEU A 267 -0.40 10.71 2.96
N TYR A 268 -1.63 10.63 3.47
CA TYR A 268 -2.11 11.60 4.46
C TYR A 268 -1.29 11.60 5.75
N PHE A 269 -0.75 10.44 6.14
CA PHE A 269 0.14 10.35 7.29
C PHE A 269 1.50 10.97 7.00
N GLU A 270 2.13 10.60 5.88
CA GLU A 270 3.44 11.11 5.46
C GLU A 270 3.47 12.62 5.30
N TYR A 271 2.43 13.19 4.69
CA TYR A 271 2.31 14.62 4.43
C TYR A 271 1.56 15.39 5.53
N HIS A 272 1.20 14.74 6.64
CA HIS A 272 0.44 15.35 7.75
C HIS A 272 -0.87 16.03 7.32
N CYS A 273 -1.58 15.41 6.39
CA CYS A 273 -2.75 15.98 5.73
C CYS A 273 -4.09 15.66 6.41
N PHE A 274 -4.14 14.83 7.45
CA PHE A 274 -5.41 14.55 8.13
C PHE A 274 -6.06 15.83 8.67
N ARG A 275 -7.29 16.09 8.25
CA ARG A 275 -8.15 17.21 8.68
C ARG A 275 -9.53 16.71 9.07
N SER A 276 -10.22 17.48 9.89
CA SER A 276 -11.64 17.24 10.15
C SER A 276 -12.42 17.36 8.85
N THR A 277 -13.42 16.49 8.68
CA THR A 277 -14.29 16.53 7.50
C THR A 277 -15.26 17.69 7.64
N LYS A 278 -15.11 18.74 6.83
CA LYS A 278 -16.16 19.76 6.69
C LYS A 278 -17.07 19.38 5.54
N VAL A 279 -16.52 19.08 4.37
CA VAL A 279 -17.26 18.52 3.23
C VAL A 279 -16.91 17.05 3.01
N ARG A 280 -17.93 16.20 2.97
CA ARG A 280 -17.77 14.78 2.68
C ARG A 280 -17.36 14.56 1.22
N LEU A 281 -16.19 13.97 1.01
CA LEU A 281 -15.62 13.72 -0.32
C LEU A 281 -16.53 12.88 -1.19
N THR A 282 -17.19 11.86 -0.63
CA THR A 282 -18.14 11.01 -1.35
C THR A 282 -19.35 11.80 -1.85
N SER A 283 -19.90 12.70 -1.03
CA SER A 283 -21.03 13.57 -1.40
C SER A 283 -20.63 14.57 -2.49
N LEU A 284 -19.44 15.16 -2.36
CA LEU A 284 -18.90 16.09 -3.36
C LEU A 284 -18.64 15.38 -4.70
N ASN A 285 -17.99 14.22 -4.67
CA ASN A 285 -17.74 13.42 -5.87
C ASN A 285 -19.04 12.99 -6.55
N PHE A 286 -20.07 12.66 -5.76
CA PHE A 286 -21.39 12.33 -6.27
C PHE A 286 -22.04 13.52 -6.99
N ALA A 287 -21.97 14.74 -6.43
CA ALA A 287 -22.48 15.94 -7.09
C ALA A 287 -21.79 16.18 -8.45
N TYR A 288 -20.47 16.04 -8.50
CA TYR A 288 -19.70 16.11 -9.75
C TYR A 288 -20.08 15.02 -10.76
N LYS A 289 -20.26 13.79 -10.29
CA LYS A 289 -20.73 12.67 -11.11
C LYS A 289 -22.10 12.94 -11.70
N PHE A 290 -23.01 13.52 -10.92
CA PHE A 290 -24.32 13.91 -11.40
C PHE A 290 -24.22 14.94 -12.53
N MET A 291 -23.44 16.01 -12.40
CA MET A 291 -23.26 17.01 -13.47
C MET A 291 -22.73 16.38 -14.76
N LYS A 292 -21.67 15.59 -14.66
CA LYS A 292 -21.08 14.88 -15.81
C LYS A 292 -22.08 13.97 -16.49
N SER A 293 -22.87 13.21 -15.72
CA SER A 293 -23.91 12.32 -16.26
C SER A 293 -25.00 13.06 -17.05
N ARG A 294 -25.16 14.38 -16.81
CA ARG A 294 -26.10 15.25 -17.54
C ARG A 294 -25.45 16.02 -18.69
N GLY A 295 -24.16 15.85 -18.95
CA GLY A 295 -23.41 16.60 -19.98
C GLY A 295 -23.06 18.03 -19.57
N VAL A 296 -23.08 18.30 -18.27
CA VAL A 296 -22.65 19.58 -17.69
C VAL A 296 -21.20 19.41 -17.24
N ASN A 297 -20.30 20.11 -17.93
CA ASN A 297 -18.88 20.14 -17.59
C ASN A 297 -18.64 21.23 -16.54
N PHE A 298 -17.62 21.03 -15.73
CA PHE A 298 -17.15 21.97 -14.73
C PHE A 298 -15.63 22.06 -14.79
N GLU A 299 -15.09 23.18 -14.34
CA GLU A 299 -13.65 23.44 -14.27
C GLU A 299 -13.29 23.83 -12.83
N PHE A 300 -12.18 23.30 -12.33
CA PHE A 300 -11.63 23.75 -11.05
C PHE A 300 -10.87 25.05 -11.29
N ASP A 301 -11.18 26.10 -10.54
CA ASP A 301 -10.45 27.37 -10.62
C ASP A 301 -8.99 27.21 -10.14
N ASN A 302 -8.80 26.33 -9.15
CA ASN A 302 -7.52 25.83 -8.71
C ASN A 302 -7.72 24.47 -8.02
N PHE A 303 -6.67 23.66 -7.95
CA PHE A 303 -6.75 22.33 -7.32
C PHE A 303 -6.54 22.34 -5.80
N ASN A 304 -6.32 23.52 -5.21
CA ASN A 304 -6.17 23.70 -3.76
C ASN A 304 -7.53 23.81 -3.06
N ASN A 305 -8.61 23.98 -3.82
CA ASN A 305 -9.98 24.01 -3.35
C ASN A 305 -10.86 23.20 -4.32
N LEU A 306 -11.15 21.96 -3.94
CA LEU A 306 -11.96 21.05 -4.73
C LEU A 306 -13.46 21.27 -4.49
N ARG A 307 -13.84 22.16 -3.58
CA ARG A 307 -15.24 22.47 -3.25
C ARG A 307 -15.79 23.62 -4.09
N GLU A 308 -14.96 24.24 -4.92
CA GLU A 308 -15.34 25.35 -5.79
C GLU A 308 -15.02 24.99 -7.25
N VAL A 309 -16.01 25.18 -8.12
CA VAL A 309 -15.87 24.95 -9.56
C VAL A 309 -16.62 26.01 -10.33
N THR A 310 -16.15 26.29 -11.55
CA THR A 310 -16.84 27.12 -12.52
C THR A 310 -17.64 26.24 -13.48
N VAL A 311 -18.93 26.56 -13.65
CA VAL A 311 -19.86 25.85 -14.53
C VAL A 311 -20.57 26.86 -15.43
N CYS A 312 -20.29 26.81 -16.73
CA CYS A 312 -20.83 27.77 -17.71
C CYS A 312 -20.60 29.25 -17.29
N GLY A 313 -19.43 29.55 -16.71
CA GLY A 313 -19.07 30.89 -16.21
C GLY A 313 -19.70 31.28 -14.86
N ILE A 314 -20.41 30.36 -14.20
CA ILE A 314 -21.02 30.57 -12.88
C ILE A 314 -20.18 29.82 -11.84
N LYS A 315 -19.75 30.53 -10.80
CA LYS A 315 -19.04 29.93 -9.66
C LYS A 315 -20.01 29.14 -8.78
N MET A 316 -19.72 27.86 -8.58
CA MET A 316 -20.47 26.95 -7.71
C MET A 316 -19.61 26.56 -6.50
N ILE A 317 -20.18 26.71 -5.31
CA ILE A 317 -19.52 26.47 -4.03
C ILE A 317 -20.27 25.38 -3.28
N PHE A 318 -19.60 24.28 -2.96
CA PHE A 318 -20.19 23.13 -2.30
C PHE A 318 -19.85 23.14 -0.80
N VAL A 319 -20.88 23.12 0.03
CA VAL A 319 -20.79 23.07 1.50
C VAL A 319 -21.52 21.84 2.04
N TYR A 320 -21.30 21.50 3.31
CA TYR A 320 -22.00 20.39 3.97
C TYR A 320 -22.36 20.81 5.39
N GLU A 321 -23.46 21.55 5.52
CA GLU A 321 -23.94 22.06 6.80
C GLU A 321 -25.24 21.38 7.18
N TYR A 322 -25.40 20.99 8.45
CA TYR A 322 -26.65 20.39 8.92
C TYR A 322 -27.87 21.29 8.63
N CYS A 323 -27.69 22.60 8.82
CA CYS A 323 -28.56 23.65 8.33
C CYS A 323 -27.66 24.85 7.99
N LEU A 324 -27.55 25.18 6.70
CA LEU A 324 -26.81 26.34 6.23
C LEU A 324 -27.52 27.61 6.71
N ASN A 325 -26.93 28.28 7.69
CA ASN A 325 -27.52 29.44 8.35
C ASN A 325 -26.85 30.76 7.92
N LYS A 326 -27.40 31.87 8.40
CA LYS A 326 -26.92 33.22 8.08
C LYS A 326 -25.44 33.44 8.44
N VAL A 327 -24.98 32.92 9.58
CA VAL A 327 -23.59 33.07 10.04
C VAL A 327 -22.65 32.29 9.14
N ASP A 328 -23.03 31.07 8.75
CA ASP A 328 -22.25 30.26 7.81
C ASP A 328 -22.08 30.98 6.47
N LEU A 329 -23.16 31.55 5.94
CA LEU A 329 -23.14 32.30 4.68
C LEU A 329 -22.28 33.58 4.77
N MET A 330 -22.34 34.29 5.91
CA MET A 330 -21.46 35.43 6.17
C MET A 330 -19.99 35.01 6.22
N ASN A 331 -19.68 33.91 6.88
CA ASN A 331 -18.31 33.38 6.97
C ASN A 331 -17.80 32.88 5.62
N LEU A 332 -18.69 32.30 4.79
CA LEU A 332 -18.36 31.87 3.44
C LEU A 332 -18.07 33.07 2.52
N SER A 333 -18.78 34.19 2.72
CA SER A 333 -18.64 35.42 1.91
C SER A 333 -18.60 35.17 0.39
N PRO A 334 -19.60 34.44 -0.16
CA PRO A 334 -19.63 34.12 -1.59
C PRO A 334 -19.71 35.38 -2.47
N GLU A 335 -19.08 35.30 -3.64
CA GLU A 335 -19.12 36.35 -4.66
C GLU A 335 -20.53 36.54 -5.24
N GLU A 336 -20.83 37.75 -5.71
CA GLU A 336 -22.11 38.04 -6.36
C GLU A 336 -22.33 37.13 -7.59
N ASN A 337 -23.58 36.70 -7.83
CA ASN A 337 -23.99 35.79 -8.89
C ASN A 337 -23.45 34.35 -8.77
N SER A 338 -22.82 33.99 -7.65
CA SER A 338 -22.44 32.61 -7.36
C SER A 338 -23.62 31.74 -6.90
N VAL A 339 -23.41 30.44 -6.92
CA VAL A 339 -24.35 29.43 -6.44
C VAL A 339 -23.71 28.65 -5.31
N VAL A 340 -24.35 28.62 -4.14
CA VAL A 340 -23.92 27.82 -2.98
C VAL A 340 -24.84 26.62 -2.85
N ILE A 341 -24.27 25.43 -2.82
CA ILE A 341 -24.99 24.16 -2.75
C ILE A 341 -24.70 23.50 -1.40
N ASN A 342 -25.73 23.31 -0.58
CA ASN A 342 -25.60 22.52 0.63
C ASN A 342 -25.82 21.03 0.32
N LEU A 343 -24.75 20.25 0.40
CA LEU A 343 -24.73 18.81 0.12
C LEU A 343 -25.43 17.97 1.19
N HIS A 344 -25.67 18.54 2.38
CA HIS A 344 -26.44 17.85 3.41
C HIS A 344 -27.92 17.79 3.01
N ASN A 345 -28.52 16.59 2.99
CA ASN A 345 -29.89 16.40 2.49
C ASN A 345 -30.84 15.67 3.46
N TRP A 346 -30.44 15.43 4.72
CA TRP A 346 -31.28 14.68 5.66
C TRP A 346 -32.50 15.47 6.15
N ASN A 347 -32.45 16.80 6.13
CA ASN A 347 -33.55 17.66 6.59
C ASN A 347 -34.41 18.22 5.43
N GLY A 348 -34.22 17.74 4.20
CA GLY A 348 -34.93 18.22 3.01
C GLY A 348 -34.88 19.74 2.85
N GLU A 349 -36.04 20.38 2.70
CA GLU A 349 -36.16 21.85 2.59
C GLU A 349 -35.62 22.62 3.81
N SER A 350 -35.51 21.97 4.98
CA SER A 350 -34.98 22.60 6.21
C SER A 350 -33.44 22.63 6.29
N CYS A 351 -32.73 22.21 5.23
CA CYS A 351 -31.27 22.26 5.17
C CYS A 351 -30.70 23.68 4.96
N ILE A 352 -31.54 24.69 4.69
CA ILE A 352 -31.13 26.09 4.53
C ILE A 352 -32.10 26.97 5.31
N SER A 353 -31.58 27.83 6.20
CA SER A 353 -32.42 28.65 7.07
C SER A 353 -33.14 29.77 6.29
N SER A 354 -34.25 30.26 6.82
CA SER A 354 -34.96 31.41 6.23
C SER A 354 -34.10 32.67 6.24
N GLU A 355 -33.32 32.89 7.29
CA GLU A 355 -32.41 34.03 7.41
C GLU A 355 -31.24 33.97 6.41
N ALA A 356 -30.74 32.76 6.11
CA ALA A 356 -29.75 32.55 5.06
C ALA A 356 -30.34 32.89 3.69
N ASN A 357 -31.56 32.44 3.40
CA ASN A 357 -32.29 32.78 2.18
C ASN A 357 -32.52 34.30 2.05
N GLU A 358 -32.92 34.99 3.11
CA GLU A 358 -33.08 36.45 3.10
C GLU A 358 -31.77 37.18 2.84
N LEU A 359 -30.66 36.73 3.45
CA LEU A 359 -29.35 37.32 3.25
C LEU A 359 -28.84 37.08 1.81
N SER A 360 -29.01 35.88 1.27
CA SER A 360 -28.57 35.55 -0.09
C SER A 360 -29.18 36.44 -1.16
N LYS A 361 -30.45 36.84 -1.01
CA LYS A 361 -31.12 37.81 -1.89
C LYS A 361 -30.45 39.18 -1.87
N LYS A 362 -29.96 39.62 -0.70
CA LYS A 362 -29.23 40.89 -0.55
C LYS A 362 -27.82 40.82 -1.14
N MET A 363 -27.21 39.64 -1.11
CA MET A 363 -25.90 39.37 -1.69
C MET A 363 -25.96 39.01 -3.19
N ASN A 364 -27.16 38.88 -3.76
CA ASN A 364 -27.39 38.35 -5.11
C ASN A 364 -26.66 37.00 -5.34
N VAL A 365 -26.84 36.08 -4.38
CA VAL A 365 -26.30 34.72 -4.38
C VAL A 365 -27.45 33.71 -4.40
N THR A 366 -27.32 32.64 -5.18
CA THR A 366 -28.31 31.57 -5.21
C THR A 366 -27.92 30.48 -4.20
N LEU A 367 -28.83 30.11 -3.30
CA LEU A 367 -28.65 28.97 -2.40
C LEU A 367 -29.49 27.78 -2.91
N LEU A 368 -28.91 26.59 -2.92
CA LEU A 368 -29.58 25.36 -3.37
C LEU A 368 -29.43 24.25 -2.34
N THR A 369 -30.54 23.56 -2.07
CA THR A 369 -30.51 22.22 -1.49
C THR A 369 -29.99 21.21 -2.52
N MET A 370 -29.74 19.97 -2.13
CA MET A 370 -29.41 18.92 -3.10
C MET A 370 -30.53 18.66 -4.11
N GLU A 371 -31.79 18.74 -3.69
CA GLU A 371 -32.93 18.55 -4.59
C GLU A 371 -33.02 19.68 -5.62
N ASP A 372 -32.89 20.93 -5.16
CA ASP A 372 -32.87 22.10 -6.04
C ASP A 372 -31.66 22.10 -6.97
N TYR A 373 -30.52 21.61 -6.50
CA TYR A 373 -29.32 21.43 -7.29
C TYR A 373 -29.53 20.50 -8.48
N TYR A 374 -30.20 19.36 -8.29
CA TYR A 374 -30.49 18.46 -9.41
C TYR A 374 -31.34 19.14 -10.49
N ILE A 375 -32.36 19.88 -10.07
CA ILE A 375 -33.22 20.66 -10.96
C ILE A 375 -32.41 21.76 -11.67
N TYR A 376 -31.52 22.44 -10.94
CA TYR A 376 -30.67 23.49 -11.47
C TYR A 376 -29.72 22.98 -12.57
N VAL A 377 -29.03 21.85 -12.34
CA VAL A 377 -28.16 21.21 -13.33
C VAL A 377 -28.94 20.81 -14.59
N HIS A 378 -30.17 20.31 -14.45
CA HIS A 378 -31.03 20.03 -15.61
C HIS A 378 -31.34 21.29 -16.43
N LYS A 379 -31.58 22.44 -15.78
CA LYS A 379 -31.82 23.72 -16.46
C LYS A 379 -30.57 24.23 -17.18
N LEU A 380 -29.37 24.04 -16.61
CA LEU A 380 -28.11 24.42 -17.28
C LEU A 380 -27.90 23.67 -18.58
N LYS A 381 -28.25 22.38 -18.62
CA LYS A 381 -28.16 21.57 -19.84
C LYS A 381 -29.00 22.14 -20.98
N GLN A 382 -30.18 22.68 -20.68
CA GLN A 382 -31.11 23.23 -21.68
C GLN A 382 -30.68 24.62 -22.22
N ARG A 383 -29.68 25.25 -21.61
CA ARG A 383 -29.16 26.58 -22.01
C ARG A 383 -27.94 26.49 -22.94
N LYS A 384 -27.34 25.31 -23.10
CA LYS A 384 -26.39 25.00 -24.17
C LYS A 384 -27.16 24.66 -25.43
#